data_AF-A0AB36TGF7-F1
#
_entry.id   AF-A0AB36TGF7-F1
#
_cell.length_a   1.000
_cell.length_b   1.000
_cell.length_c   1.000
_cell.angle_alpha   90.00
_cell.angle_beta   90.00
_cell.angle_gamma   90.00
#
_symmetry.space_group_name_H-M   'P 1'
#
loop_
_entity.id
_entity.type
_entity.pdbx_description
1 polymer ?
#
loop_
_entity_poly.entity_id
_entity_poly.type
_entity_poly.pdbx_seq_one_letter_code
_entity_poly.pdbx_strand_id
1 'polypeptide(L)'
;MPSVHHSREVFHEYHDQRFVFENKKRYWEGIAKFSDYFNLYMSIFNDNLDMKYGNTRNKVISNDITFDIANKIKNLKNESRVVRENRIKDIANHILLPFDEKYNAIGKFILQTAQNIVDEANREYLLHAELIDKWPQIVIKAKNINLMDII
;
A
#
# COMPACT_ATOMS: atom_id res chain seq x y z
N MET A 1 10.86 -1.10 -4.01
CA MET A 1 10.04 -2.33 -4.08
C MET A 1 10.06 -3.00 -2.71
N PRO A 2 8.91 -3.41 -2.17
CA PRO A 2 8.88 -4.22 -0.94
C PRO A 2 9.76 -5.48 -1.05
N SER A 3 9.90 -6.08 -2.23
CA SER A 3 10.78 -7.24 -2.48
C SER A 3 12.30 -6.95 -2.47
N VAL A 4 12.74 -5.70 -2.53
CA VAL A 4 14.18 -5.36 -2.60
C VAL A 4 14.78 -5.10 -1.21
N HIS A 5 13.97 -5.15 -0.14
CA HIS A 5 14.42 -4.93 1.24
C HIS A 5 14.17 -6.12 2.20
N HIS A 6 13.79 -7.30 1.70
CA HIS A 6 13.55 -8.49 2.53
C HIS A 6 14.79 -9.34 2.83
N SER A 7 16.01 -8.79 2.73
CA SER A 7 17.23 -9.44 3.25
C SER A 7 17.49 -9.15 4.72
N ARG A 8 16.69 -8.27 5.34
CA ARG A 8 16.56 -8.20 6.79
C ARG A 8 15.30 -8.95 7.16
N GLU A 9 15.41 -9.89 8.09
CA GLU A 9 14.27 -10.37 8.85
C GLU A 9 13.67 -9.15 9.58
N VAL A 10 12.79 -8.43 8.90
CA VAL A 10 11.88 -7.44 9.51
C VAL A 10 10.68 -8.21 10.11
N PHE A 11 10.90 -9.45 10.54
CA PHE A 11 10.15 -10.00 11.63
C PHE A 11 10.65 -9.25 12.84
N HIS A 12 9.97 -8.16 13.17
CA HIS A 12 10.01 -7.64 14.52
C HIS A 12 9.92 -8.85 15.44
N GLU A 13 10.96 -9.10 16.25
CA GLU A 13 10.79 -9.80 17.50
C GLU A 13 9.57 -9.15 18.13
N TYR A 14 8.44 -9.84 18.02
CA TYR A 14 7.23 -9.45 18.71
C TYR A 14 7.60 -9.67 20.16
N HIS A 15 8.15 -8.64 20.79
CA HIS A 15 8.17 -8.59 22.23
C HIS A 15 6.73 -8.87 22.65
N ASP A 16 6.55 -9.84 23.56
CA ASP A 16 5.30 -10.25 24.20
C ASP A 16 4.62 -9.11 25.00
N GLN A 17 4.75 -7.86 24.56
CA GLN A 17 4.01 -6.74 25.06
C GLN A 17 2.53 -6.99 24.82
N ARG A 18 1.84 -7.17 25.96
CA ARG A 18 0.39 -7.20 26.17
C ARG A 18 -0.37 -6.64 24.99
N PHE A 19 -1.27 -7.44 24.42
CA PHE A 19 -2.20 -7.01 23.38
C PHE A 19 -2.80 -5.63 23.71
N VAL A 20 -2.41 -4.61 22.95
CA VAL A 20 -3.01 -3.27 23.00
C VAL A 20 -3.99 -3.16 21.85
N PHE A 21 -5.28 -3.15 22.17
CA PHE A 21 -6.35 -3.21 21.17
C PHE A 21 -6.22 -2.12 20.09
N GLU A 22 -6.00 -0.86 20.49
CA GLU A 22 -5.90 0.26 19.53
C GLU A 22 -4.72 0.11 18.56
N ASN A 23 -3.56 -0.37 19.03
CA ASN A 23 -2.39 -0.59 18.17
C ASN A 23 -2.67 -1.71 17.17
N LYS A 24 -3.28 -2.81 17.63
CA LYS A 24 -3.64 -3.95 16.77
C LYS A 24 -4.73 -3.60 15.79
N LYS A 25 -5.72 -2.81 16.20
CA LYS A 25 -6.77 -2.27 15.33
C LYS A 25 -6.16 -1.44 14.20
N ARG A 26 -5.31 -0.46 14.51
CA ARG A 26 -4.61 0.35 13.49
C ARG A 26 -3.73 -0.48 12.56
N TYR A 27 -3.02 -1.47 13.11
CA TYR A 27 -2.24 -2.40 12.30
C TYR A 27 -3.12 -3.14 11.28
N TRP A 28 -4.26 -3.69 11.72
CA TRP A 28 -5.16 -4.44 10.85
C TRP A 28 -5.92 -3.54 9.86
N GLU A 29 -6.23 -2.29 10.21
CA GLU A 29 -6.69 -1.29 9.25
C GLU A 29 -5.64 -1.06 8.15
N GLY A 30 -4.36 -0.96 8.52
CA GLY A 30 -3.25 -0.87 7.58
C GLY A 30 -3.13 -2.10 6.67
N ILE A 31 -3.25 -3.30 7.22
CA ILE A 31 -3.27 -4.55 6.45
C ILE A 31 -4.46 -4.61 5.49
N ALA A 32 -5.64 -4.17 5.93
CA ALA A 32 -6.82 -4.09 5.08
C ALA A 32 -6.60 -3.16 3.88
N LYS A 33 -6.10 -1.93 4.10
CA LYS A 33 -5.71 -1.01 3.01
C LYS A 33 -4.64 -1.61 2.10
N PHE A 34 -3.61 -2.23 2.69
CA PHE A 34 -2.54 -2.86 1.93
C PHE A 34 -3.06 -3.98 1.03
N SER A 35 -3.99 -4.80 1.49
CA SER A 35 -4.56 -5.89 0.69
C SER A 35 -5.31 -5.40 -0.55
N ASP A 36 -5.99 -4.27 -0.44
CA ASP A 36 -6.66 -3.62 -1.54
C ASP A 36 -5.65 -3.11 -2.57
N TYR A 37 -4.54 -2.54 -2.09
CA TYR A 37 -3.45 -2.03 -2.90
C TYR A 37 -2.55 -3.11 -3.54
N PHE A 38 -2.29 -4.21 -2.83
CA PHE A 38 -1.27 -5.19 -3.20
C PHE A 38 -1.57 -5.89 -4.53
N ASN A 39 -2.86 -6.13 -4.82
CA ASN A 39 -3.31 -6.71 -6.08
C ASN A 39 -2.87 -5.88 -7.30
N LEU A 40 -2.83 -4.56 -7.16
CA LEU A 40 -2.34 -3.66 -8.19
C LEU A 40 -0.83 -3.83 -8.42
N TYR A 41 -0.04 -3.93 -7.34
CA TYR A 41 1.42 -4.11 -7.44
C TYR A 41 1.79 -5.43 -8.09
N MET A 42 1.10 -6.51 -7.72
CA MET A 42 1.35 -7.83 -8.28
C MET A 42 1.08 -7.86 -9.79
N SER A 43 0.14 -7.06 -10.27
CA SER A 43 -0.14 -6.92 -11.72
C SER A 43 0.95 -6.17 -12.51
N ILE A 44 1.85 -5.46 -11.83
CA ILE A 44 2.95 -4.69 -12.43
C ILE A 44 4.23 -5.50 -12.34
N PHE A 45 4.52 -6.04 -11.16
CA PHE A 45 5.71 -6.81 -10.85
C PHE A 45 5.40 -8.30 -10.92
N ASN A 46 5.22 -8.78 -12.15
CA ASN A 46 5.02 -10.19 -12.47
C ASN A 46 6.23 -10.75 -13.24
N ASP A 47 6.20 -12.06 -13.53
CA ASP A 47 7.26 -12.77 -14.26
C ASP A 47 7.52 -12.22 -15.68
N ASN A 48 6.61 -11.38 -16.20
CA ASN A 48 6.69 -10.78 -17.53
C ASN A 48 7.19 -9.32 -17.50
N LEU A 49 7.67 -8.82 -16.35
CA LEU A 49 8.16 -7.45 -16.20
C LEU A 49 9.19 -7.09 -17.28
N ASP A 50 10.11 -8.01 -17.53
CA ASP A 50 11.21 -7.90 -18.48
C ASP A 50 10.71 -7.86 -19.94
N MET A 51 9.71 -8.68 -20.28
CA MET A 51 9.03 -8.58 -21.57
C MET A 51 8.28 -7.25 -21.75
N LYS A 52 7.65 -6.73 -20.70
CA LYS A 52 6.78 -5.55 -20.79
C LYS A 52 7.55 -4.23 -20.86
N TYR A 53 8.69 -4.14 -20.17
CA TYR A 53 9.45 -2.89 -20.02
C TYR A 53 10.92 -3.01 -20.49
N GLY A 54 11.33 -4.17 -20.99
CA GLY A 54 12.64 -4.43 -21.58
C GLY A 54 13.69 -4.95 -20.60
N ASN A 55 14.52 -5.89 -21.06
CA ASN A 55 15.60 -6.51 -20.27
C ASN A 55 16.86 -5.63 -20.19
N THR A 56 16.93 -4.54 -20.97
CA THR A 56 18.09 -3.65 -21.07
C THR A 56 17.99 -2.42 -20.17
N ARG A 57 17.07 -2.43 -19.19
CA ARG A 57 16.87 -1.29 -18.30
C ARG A 57 18.09 -1.05 -17.42
N ASN A 58 18.67 0.14 -17.54
CA ASN A 58 19.76 0.60 -16.65
C ASN A 58 19.31 0.86 -15.20
N LYS A 59 18.01 0.74 -14.90
CA LYS A 59 17.41 0.96 -13.57
C LYS A 59 16.30 -0.04 -13.33
N VAL A 60 16.22 -0.56 -12.10
CA VAL A 60 15.13 -1.45 -11.64
C VAL A 60 13.76 -0.75 -11.72
N ILE A 61 13.72 0.56 -11.46
CA ILE A 61 12.52 1.39 -11.59
C ILE A 61 12.80 2.48 -12.62
N SER A 62 12.28 2.30 -13.83
CA SER A 62 12.38 3.24 -14.94
C SER A 62 11.17 4.19 -14.99
N ASN A 63 11.25 5.24 -15.80
CA ASN A 63 10.20 6.27 -15.87
C ASN A 63 8.88 5.71 -16.42
N ASP A 64 8.95 4.77 -17.36
CA ASP A 64 7.82 4.02 -17.93
C ASP A 64 7.11 3.15 -16.87
N ILE A 65 7.86 2.46 -16.01
CA ILE A 65 7.28 1.72 -14.86
C ILE A 65 6.61 2.70 -13.91
N THR A 66 7.29 3.81 -13.60
CA THR A 66 6.79 4.84 -12.70
C THR A 66 5.47 5.45 -13.21
N PHE A 67 5.38 5.71 -14.51
CA PHE A 67 4.18 6.20 -15.18
C PHE A 67 3.04 5.16 -15.17
N ASP A 68 3.34 3.89 -15.45
CA ASP A 68 2.33 2.83 -15.42
C ASP A 68 1.80 2.59 -14.00
N ILE A 69 2.66 2.67 -12.97
CA ILE A 69 2.26 2.64 -11.56
C ILE A 69 1.29 3.80 -11.27
N ALA A 70 1.65 5.04 -11.60
CA ALA A 70 0.80 6.20 -11.36
C ALA A 70 -0.57 6.07 -12.03
N ASN A 71 -0.60 5.60 -13.29
CA ASN A 71 -1.85 5.39 -14.03
C ASN A 71 -2.72 4.30 -13.42
N LYS A 72 -2.13 3.14 -13.08
CA LYS A 72 -2.86 2.06 -12.43
C LYS A 72 -3.45 2.52 -11.09
N ILE A 73 -2.67 3.23 -10.28
CA ILE A 73 -3.12 3.74 -8.97
C ILE A 73 -4.31 4.69 -9.16
N LYS A 74 -4.25 5.61 -10.13
CA LYS A 74 -5.37 6.52 -10.46
C LYS A 74 -6.62 5.77 -10.90
N ASN A 75 -6.46 4.64 -11.58
CA ASN A 75 -7.55 3.81 -12.09
C ASN A 75 -8.14 2.85 -11.05
N LEU A 76 -7.48 2.66 -9.90
CA LEU A 76 -7.96 1.76 -8.84
C LEU A 76 -9.33 2.21 -8.27
N LYS A 77 -9.62 3.50 -8.31
CA LYS A 77 -10.95 4.05 -7.94
C LYS A 77 -12.08 3.59 -8.88
N ASN A 78 -11.73 3.14 -10.09
CA ASN A 78 -12.69 2.68 -11.10
C ASN A 78 -12.96 1.17 -10.98
N GLU A 79 -12.17 0.44 -10.19
CA GLU A 79 -12.53 -0.94 -9.84
C GLU A 79 -13.84 -0.97 -9.05
N SER A 80 -14.58 -2.08 -9.18
CA SER A 80 -15.84 -2.25 -8.46
C SER A 80 -15.61 -2.12 -6.96
N ARG A 81 -16.26 -1.11 -6.37
CA ARG A 81 -16.24 -0.86 -4.94
C ARG A 81 -16.62 -2.10 -4.14
N VAL A 82 -17.67 -2.81 -4.58
CA VAL A 82 -18.14 -4.04 -3.93
C VAL A 82 -17.06 -5.11 -3.90
N VAL A 83 -16.32 -5.27 -5.00
CA VAL A 83 -15.22 -6.25 -5.07
C VAL A 83 -14.11 -5.88 -4.09
N ARG A 84 -13.75 -4.60 -4.00
CA ARG A 84 -12.71 -4.11 -3.07
C ARG A 84 -13.12 -4.25 -1.61
N GLU A 85 -14.37 -3.91 -1.28
CA GLU A 85 -14.91 -4.13 0.06
C GLU A 85 -14.93 -5.62 0.42
N ASN A 86 -15.29 -6.50 -0.51
CA ASN A 86 -15.30 -7.94 -0.25
C ASN A 86 -13.89 -8.46 0.05
N ARG A 87 -12.85 -8.05 -0.71
CA ARG A 87 -11.45 -8.41 -0.41
C ARG A 87 -11.04 -8.01 1.01
N ILE A 88 -11.42 -6.81 1.46
CA ILE A 88 -11.16 -6.33 2.83
C ILE A 88 -11.93 -7.18 3.85
N LYS A 89 -13.19 -7.49 3.58
CA LYS A 89 -14.03 -8.33 4.45
C LYS A 89 -13.49 -9.76 4.56
N ASP A 90 -12.87 -10.29 3.51
CA ASP A 90 -12.27 -11.63 3.51
C ASP A 90 -11.15 -11.76 4.55
N ILE A 91 -10.37 -10.69 4.79
CA ILE A 91 -9.39 -10.67 5.89
C ILE A 91 -10.09 -10.85 7.23
N ALA A 92 -11.18 -10.12 7.46
CA ALA A 92 -11.92 -10.23 8.70
C ALA A 92 -12.52 -11.64 8.87
N ASN A 93 -13.17 -12.16 7.83
CA ASN A 93 -13.87 -13.44 7.86
C ASN A 93 -12.94 -14.64 8.00
N HIS A 94 -11.81 -14.65 7.29
CA HIS A 94 -10.94 -15.82 7.23
C HIS A 94 -9.79 -15.79 8.23
N ILE A 95 -9.40 -14.60 8.70
CA ILE A 95 -8.23 -14.45 9.58
C ILE A 95 -8.65 -13.97 10.97
N LEU A 96 -9.36 -12.85 11.09
CA LEU A 96 -9.57 -12.19 12.38
C LEU A 96 -10.66 -12.82 13.24
N LEU A 97 -11.83 -13.06 12.65
CA LEU A 97 -13.00 -13.62 13.35
C LEU A 97 -12.74 -15.00 13.96
N PRO A 98 -12.10 -15.97 13.27
CA PRO A 98 -11.87 -17.31 13.82
C PRO A 98 -10.67 -17.41 14.75
N PHE A 99 -9.86 -16.35 14.91
CA PHE A 99 -8.57 -16.45 15.62
C PHE A 99 -8.73 -16.49 17.15
N ASP A 100 -9.22 -15.43 17.76
CA ASP A 100 -9.56 -15.36 19.20
C ASP A 100 -10.57 -14.22 19.47
N GLU A 101 -11.05 -14.08 20.71
CA GLU A 101 -12.01 -13.02 21.08
C GLU A 101 -11.49 -11.60 20.86
N LYS A 102 -10.18 -11.37 21.06
CA LYS A 102 -9.56 -10.05 20.95
C LYS A 102 -9.46 -9.60 19.49
N TYR A 103 -9.05 -10.49 18.60
CA TYR A 103 -9.00 -10.26 17.16
C TYR A 103 -10.40 -10.33 16.52
N ASN A 104 -11.35 -11.07 17.11
CA ASN A 104 -12.75 -11.07 16.67
C ASN A 104 -13.37 -9.67 16.74
N ALA A 105 -13.09 -8.91 17.82
CA ALA A 105 -13.54 -7.52 17.94
C ALA A 105 -12.96 -6.62 16.83
N ILE A 106 -11.68 -6.83 16.45
CA ILE A 106 -11.06 -6.13 15.32
C ILE A 106 -11.71 -6.56 13.99
N GLY A 107 -11.97 -7.86 13.80
CA GLY A 107 -12.63 -8.39 12.61
C GLY A 107 -14.02 -7.78 12.41
N LYS A 108 -14.84 -7.71 13.47
CA LYS A 108 -16.14 -7.03 13.46
C LYS A 108 -16.02 -5.56 13.06
N PHE A 109 -15.03 -4.86 13.60
CA PHE A 109 -14.76 -3.47 13.24
C PHE A 109 -14.44 -3.33 11.74
N ILE A 110 -13.53 -4.16 11.20
CA ILE A 110 -13.18 -4.14 9.77
C ILE A 110 -14.40 -4.41 8.88
N LEU A 111 -15.26 -5.37 9.24
CA LEU A 111 -16.49 -5.65 8.50
C LEU A 111 -17.43 -4.44 8.43
N GLN A 112 -17.55 -3.70 9.54
CA GLN A 112 -18.39 -2.51 9.64
C GLN A 112 -17.80 -1.30 8.92
N THR A 113 -16.47 -1.20 8.84
CA THR A 113 -15.78 -0.02 8.28
C THR A 113 -15.15 -0.26 6.90
N ALA A 114 -15.31 -1.44 6.29
CA ALA A 114 -14.75 -1.77 4.97
C ALA A 114 -15.03 -0.69 3.90
N GLN A 115 -16.25 -0.15 3.90
CA GLN A 115 -16.64 0.95 3.02
C GLN A 115 -15.77 2.20 3.23
N ASN A 116 -15.59 2.61 4.49
CA ASN A 116 -14.79 3.78 4.86
C ASN A 116 -13.31 3.58 4.55
N ILE A 117 -12.81 2.36 4.76
CA ILE A 117 -11.43 1.98 4.43
C ILE A 117 -11.18 2.17 2.93
N VAL A 118 -12.11 1.76 2.06
CA VAL A 118 -12.00 1.97 0.60
C VAL A 118 -12.00 3.46 0.24
N ASP A 119 -12.84 4.28 0.88
CA ASP A 119 -12.88 5.72 0.61
C ASP A 119 -11.61 6.46 1.06
N GLU A 120 -11.03 6.03 2.17
CA GLU A 120 -9.76 6.56 2.65
C GLU A 120 -8.62 6.13 1.73
N ALA A 121 -8.59 4.84 1.36
CA ALA A 121 -7.62 4.30 0.41
C ALA A 121 -7.67 5.04 -0.93
N ASN A 122 -8.86 5.35 -1.46
CA ASN A 122 -8.99 6.13 -2.69
C ASN A 122 -8.33 7.51 -2.59
N ARG A 123 -8.47 8.20 -1.45
CA ARG A 123 -7.82 9.50 -1.22
C ARG A 123 -6.30 9.36 -1.15
N GLU A 124 -5.82 8.37 -0.40
CA GLU A 124 -4.39 8.07 -0.26
C GLU A 124 -3.76 7.68 -1.60
N TYR A 125 -4.44 6.89 -2.41
CA TYR A 125 -3.98 6.47 -3.74
C TYR A 125 -3.89 7.64 -4.72
N LEU A 126 -4.86 8.54 -4.72
CA LEU A 126 -4.80 9.75 -5.53
C LEU A 126 -3.60 10.61 -5.14
N LEU A 127 -3.40 10.84 -3.84
CA LEU A 127 -2.25 11.58 -3.33
C LEU A 127 -0.93 10.89 -3.72
N HIS A 128 -0.86 9.57 -3.61
CA HIS A 128 0.33 8.81 -3.99
C HIS A 128 0.62 8.94 -5.49
N ALA A 129 -0.39 8.82 -6.35
CA ALA A 129 -0.20 8.98 -7.78
C ALA A 129 0.26 10.41 -8.15
N GLU A 130 -0.30 11.43 -7.49
CA GLU A 130 0.19 12.81 -7.66
C GLU A 130 1.63 12.98 -7.20
N LEU A 131 2.01 12.35 -6.09
CA LEU A 131 3.38 12.41 -5.58
C LEU A 131 4.34 11.79 -6.59
N ILE A 132 3.99 10.64 -7.17
CA ILE A 132 4.79 9.99 -8.21
C ILE A 132 4.99 10.93 -9.42
N ASP A 133 3.91 11.55 -9.91
CA ASP A 133 3.97 12.46 -11.06
C ASP A 133 4.83 13.71 -10.77
N LYS A 134 4.68 14.28 -9.57
CA LYS A 134 5.35 15.53 -9.15
C LYS A 134 6.77 15.29 -8.63
N TRP A 135 7.15 14.04 -8.32
CA TRP A 135 8.43 13.70 -7.69
C TRP A 135 9.66 14.29 -8.40
N PRO A 136 9.78 14.21 -9.75
CA PRO A 136 10.94 14.80 -10.42
C PRO A 136 11.05 16.31 -10.20
N GLN A 137 9.93 17.03 -10.19
CA GLN A 137 9.89 18.47 -9.96
C GLN A 137 10.24 18.82 -8.51
N ILE A 138 9.74 18.03 -7.55
CA ILE A 138 10.07 18.18 -6.12
C ILE A 138 11.58 18.03 -5.92
N VAL A 139 12.19 17.00 -6.51
CA VAL A 139 13.64 16.76 -6.41
C VAL A 139 14.45 17.90 -7.06
N ILE A 140 14.04 18.39 -8.23
CA ILE A 140 14.70 19.54 -8.88
C ILE A 140 14.64 20.78 -7.99
N LYS A 141 13.45 21.11 -7.48
CA LYS A 141 13.27 22.26 -6.58
C LYS A 141 14.12 22.11 -5.33
N ALA A 142 14.09 20.94 -4.68
CA ALA A 142 14.85 20.68 -3.47
C ALA A 142 16.37 20.83 -3.67
N LYS A 143 16.91 20.43 -4.83
CA LYS A 143 18.33 20.62 -5.16
C LYS A 143 18.73 22.08 -5.33
N ASN A 144 17.77 22.94 -5.66
CA ASN A 144 17.99 24.37 -5.87
C ASN A 144 17.70 25.20 -4.61
N ILE A 145 17.29 24.57 -3.51
CA ILE A 145 17.17 25.25 -2.21
C ILE A 145 18.58 25.53 -1.70
N ASN A 146 18.91 26.82 -1.59
CA ASN A 146 20.09 27.23 -0.87
C ASN A 146 19.80 27.13 0.64
N LEU A 147 20.52 26.25 1.32
CA LEU A 147 20.35 26.06 2.77
C LEU A 147 20.70 27.32 3.57
N MET A 148 21.52 28.22 3.02
CA MET A 148 21.84 29.50 3.65
C MET A 148 20.67 30.48 3.66
N ASP A 149 19.62 30.25 2.87
CA ASP A 149 18.42 31.10 2.85
C ASP A 149 17.38 30.63 3.91
N ILE A 150 17.66 29.53 4.62
CA ILE A 150 16.77 28.89 5.59
C ILE A 150 17.30 29.00 7.04
N ILE A 151 18.59 29.31 7.19
CA ILE A 151 19.29 29.47 8.49
C ILE A 151 19.49 30.96 8.76
#